data_AF-A0A938R6K3-F1
#
_entry.id   AF-A0A938R6K3-F1
#
_cell.length_a   1.000
_cell.length_b   1.000
_cell.length_c   1.000
_cell.angle_alpha   90.00
_cell.angle_beta   90.00
_cell.angle_gamma   90.00
#
_symmetry.space_group_name_H-M   'P 1'
#
loop_
_entity.id
_entity.type
_entity.pdbx_description
1 polymer ?
#
loop_
_entity_poly.entity_id
_entity_poly.type
_entity_poly.pdbx_seq_one_letter_code
_entity_poly.pdbx_strand_id
1 'polypeptide(L)'
;MPLIVYFIAFLITFIATTALTIGGTGAALVLIPMFDWLGIPLREAMSTALLLNVFAMAFAAVAYIRKRLVVFKVAVPMIVFGSIMSVLGARTNQYVPIPLLKWFFVAFLLFASARI
;
A
#
# COMPACT_ATOMS: atom_id res chain seq x y z
N MET A 1 -25.05 17.44 3.82
CA MET A 1 -23.93 17.55 2.86
C MET A 1 -22.71 16.64 3.13
N PRO A 2 -22.73 15.55 3.94
CA PRO A 2 -21.58 14.63 4.01
C PRO A 2 -21.70 13.39 3.10
N LEU A 3 -22.92 13.00 2.69
CA LEU A 3 -23.17 11.75 1.94
C LEU A 3 -22.53 11.73 0.54
N ILE A 4 -22.58 12.86 -0.18
CA ILE A 4 -21.98 13.00 -1.51
C ILE A 4 -20.45 12.87 -1.45
N VAL A 5 -19.84 13.43 -0.41
CA VAL A 5 -18.38 13.35 -0.20
C VAL A 5 -17.97 11.91 0.10
N TYR A 6 -18.72 11.19 0.93
CA TYR A 6 -18.47 9.77 1.19
C TYR A 6 -18.64 8.90 -0.06
N PHE A 7 -19.60 9.22 -0.92
CA PHE A 7 -19.84 8.47 -2.15
C PHE A 7 -18.73 8.68 -3.19
N ILE A 8 -18.26 9.93 -3.34
CA ILE A 8 -17.12 10.25 -4.22
C ILE A 8 -15.84 9.62 -3.67
N ALA A 9 -15.62 9.70 -2.36
CA ALA A 9 -14.50 9.05 -1.68
C ALA A 9 -14.48 7.56 -1.96
N PHE A 10 -15.61 6.89 -1.78
CA PHE A 10 -15.79 5.47 -2.05
C PHE A 10 -15.46 5.11 -3.49
N LEU A 11 -15.93 5.89 -4.47
CA LEU A 11 -15.71 5.59 -5.88
C LEU A 11 -14.22 5.71 -6.25
N ILE A 12 -13.55 6.75 -5.74
CA ILE A 12 -12.12 6.98 -5.98
C ILE A 12 -11.30 5.88 -5.31
N THR A 13 -11.57 5.55 -4.05
CA THR A 13 -10.83 4.51 -3.34
C THR A 13 -11.09 3.13 -3.92
N PHE A 14 -12.30 2.85 -4.40
CA PHE A 14 -12.61 1.59 -5.05
C PHE A 14 -11.83 1.40 -6.35
N ILE A 15 -11.82 2.41 -7.23
CA ILE A 15 -11.07 2.37 -8.50
C ILE A 15 -9.56 2.29 -8.22
N ALA A 16 -9.05 3.14 -7.32
CA ALA A 16 -7.64 3.17 -6.96
C ALA A 16 -7.18 1.85 -6.34
N THR A 17 -7.95 1.29 -5.41
CA THR A 17 -7.64 0.00 -4.77
C THR A 17 -7.63 -1.12 -5.80
N THR A 18 -8.60 -1.13 -6.71
CA THR A 18 -8.67 -2.15 -7.77
C THR A 18 -7.44 -2.07 -8.67
N ALA A 19 -7.06 -0.87 -9.11
CA ALA A 19 -5.86 -0.65 -9.93
C ALA A 19 -4.57 -1.05 -9.20
N LEU A 20 -4.40 -0.65 -7.93
CA LEU A 20 -3.22 -0.98 -7.12
C LEU A 20 -3.13 -2.48 -6.79
N THR A 21 -4.28 -3.14 -6.63
CA THR A 21 -4.35 -4.58 -6.38
C THR A 21 -3.96 -5.37 -7.63
N ILE A 22 -4.37 -4.92 -8.83
CA ILE A 22 -3.89 -5.48 -10.09
C ILE A 22 -2.37 -5.30 -10.23
N GLY A 23 -1.84 -4.16 -9.78
CA GLY A 23 -0.40 -3.87 -9.73
C GLY A 23 0.38 -4.64 -8.64
N GLY A 24 -0.28 -5.48 -7.84
CA GLY A 24 0.40 -6.31 -6.83
C GLY A 24 0.89 -5.55 -5.59
N THR A 25 0.52 -4.28 -5.42
CA THR A 25 0.90 -3.46 -4.25
C THR A 25 -0.12 -3.53 -3.12
N GLY A 26 -1.37 -3.91 -3.44
CA GLY A 26 -2.43 -4.19 -2.48
C GLY A 26 -3.23 -2.96 -2.05
N ALA A 27 -4.16 -3.16 -1.13
CA ALA A 27 -5.21 -2.19 -0.81
C ALA A 27 -4.87 -1.24 0.35
N ALA A 28 -3.78 -1.50 1.09
CA ALA A 28 -3.48 -0.83 2.36
C ALA A 28 -3.35 0.70 2.23
N LEU A 29 -2.71 1.19 1.17
CA LEU A 29 -2.51 2.62 0.93
C LEU A 29 -3.81 3.41 0.83
N VAL A 30 -4.89 2.74 0.43
CA VAL A 30 -6.21 3.33 0.21
C VAL A 30 -7.13 3.09 1.41
N LEU A 31 -6.99 1.95 2.10
CA LEU A 31 -7.78 1.63 3.30
C LEU A 31 -7.45 2.53 4.50
N ILE A 32 -6.18 2.89 4.70
CA ILE A 32 -5.74 3.74 5.83
C ILE A 32 -6.48 5.10 5.86
N PRO A 33 -6.47 5.92 4.79
CA PRO A 33 -7.19 7.20 4.80
C PRO A 33 -8.71 7.03 4.85
N MET A 34 -9.28 5.92 4.32
CA MET A 34 -10.71 5.65 4.48
C MET A 34 -11.09 5.37 5.93
N PHE A 35 -10.32 4.56 6.65
CA PHE A 35 -10.60 4.25 8.05
C PHE A 35 -10.38 5.46 8.96
N ASP A 36 -9.40 6.31 8.66
CA ASP A 36 -9.21 7.60 9.34
C ASP A 36 -10.42 8.53 9.12
N TRP A 37 -10.95 8.62 7.90
CA TRP A 37 -12.18 9.35 7.60
C TRP A 37 -13.44 8.79 8.25
N LEU A 38 -13.44 7.49 8.59
CA LEU A 38 -14.52 6.87 9.36
C LEU A 38 -14.44 7.17 10.87
N GLY A 39 -13.46 7.96 11.31
CA GLY A 39 -13.29 8.36 12.72
C GLY A 39 -12.66 7.26 13.58
N ILE A 40 -12.11 6.21 12.98
CA ILE A 40 -11.40 5.15 13.69
C ILE A 40 -10.00 5.69 14.03
N PRO A 41 -9.51 5.53 15.28
CA PRO A 41 -8.17 5.96 15.63
C PRO A 41 -7.13 5.37 14.67
N LEU A 42 -6.28 6.23 14.12
CA LEU A 42 -5.34 5.93 13.04
C LEU A 42 -4.50 4.65 13.28
N ARG A 43 -4.18 4.35 14.54
CA ARG A 43 -3.43 3.15 14.93
C ARG A 43 -4.20 1.84 14.70
N GLU A 44 -5.51 1.87 14.90
CA GLU A 44 -6.39 0.72 14.64
C GLU A 44 -6.71 0.58 13.15
N ALA A 45 -6.92 1.71 12.48
CA ALA A 45 -7.05 1.78 11.03
C ALA A 45 -5.85 1.15 10.31
N MET A 46 -4.63 1.54 10.69
CA MET A 46 -3.40 0.98 10.09
C MET A 46 -3.27 -0.52 10.33
N SER A 47 -3.51 -0.97 11.56
CA SER A 47 -3.39 -2.38 11.93
C SER A 47 -4.38 -3.24 11.13
N THR A 48 -5.62 -2.77 11.00
CA THR A 48 -6.67 -3.46 10.24
C THR A 48 -6.36 -3.47 8.74
N ALA A 49 -5.95 -2.32 8.17
CA ALA A 49 -5.60 -2.21 6.75
C ALA A 49 -4.42 -3.11 6.36
N LEU A 50 -3.39 -3.18 7.21
CA LEU A 50 -2.24 -4.06 6.99
C LEU A 50 -2.63 -5.53 7.09
N LEU A 51 -3.46 -5.90 8.07
CA LEU A 51 -3.95 -7.27 8.21
C LEU A 51 -4.73 -7.70 6.96
N LEU A 52 -5.67 -6.86 6.51
CA LEU A 52 -6.49 -7.10 5.33
C LEU A 52 -5.62 -7.23 4.07
N ASN A 53 -4.55 -6.44 3.98
CA ASN A 53 -3.57 -6.53 2.91
C ASN A 53 -2.81 -7.85 2.88
N VAL A 54 -2.41 -8.38 4.05
CA VAL A 54 -1.74 -9.68 4.14
C VAL A 54 -2.65 -10.79 3.61
N PHE A 55 -3.91 -10.82 4.02
CA PHE A 55 -4.87 -11.80 3.51
C PHE A 55 -5.12 -11.63 2.00
N ALA A 56 -5.36 -10.41 1.54
CA ALA A 56 -5.58 -10.12 0.12
C ALA A 56 -4.38 -10.57 -0.74
N MET A 57 -3.17 -10.26 -0.30
CA MET A 57 -1.92 -10.66 -0.96
C MET A 57 -1.71 -12.18 -0.92
N ALA A 58 -2.05 -12.85 0.17
CA ALA A 58 -1.96 -14.30 0.26
C ALA A 58 -2.90 -14.98 -0.75
N PHE A 59 -4.16 -14.54 -0.83
CA PHE A 59 -5.10 -15.04 -1.83
C PHE A 59 -4.66 -14.73 -3.26
N ALA A 60 -4.17 -13.51 -3.52
CA ALA A 60 -3.64 -13.13 -4.81
C ALA A 60 -2.43 -14.00 -5.20
N ALA A 61 -1.47 -14.19 -4.30
CA ALA A 61 -0.30 -15.03 -4.51
C ALA A 61 -0.70 -16.47 -4.86
N VAL A 62 -1.63 -17.08 -4.11
CA VAL A 62 -2.16 -18.42 -4.42
C VAL A 62 -2.84 -18.46 -5.79
N ALA A 63 -3.60 -17.42 -6.15
CA ALA A 63 -4.25 -17.33 -7.46
C ALA A 63 -3.23 -17.20 -8.61
N TYR A 64 -2.20 -16.36 -8.46
CA TYR A 64 -1.14 -16.17 -9.46
C TYR A 64 -0.25 -17.42 -9.60
N ILE A 65 0.08 -18.09 -8.49
CA ILE A 65 0.82 -19.36 -8.49
C ILE A 65 0.03 -20.44 -9.26
N ARG A 66 -1.28 -20.58 -8.98
CA ARG A 66 -2.15 -21.53 -9.69
C ARG A 66 -2.24 -21.27 -11.18
N LYS A 67 -2.20 -19.99 -11.60
CA LYS A 67 -2.17 -19.60 -13.02
C LYS A 67 -0.79 -19.72 -13.69
N ARG A 68 0.25 -20.21 -12.99
CA ARG A 68 1.66 -20.26 -13.43
C ARG A 68 2.21 -18.93 -13.94
N LEU A 69 1.67 -17.81 -13.45
CA LEU A 69 2.12 -16.46 -13.80
C LEU A 69 3.32 -16.01 -12.95
N VAL A 70 3.82 -16.87 -12.06
CA VAL A 70 4.92 -16.56 -11.14
C VAL A 70 6.22 -17.17 -11.65
N VAL A 71 7.16 -16.32 -12.03
CA VAL A 71 8.54 -16.72 -12.33
C VAL A 71 9.30 -16.86 -11.01
N PHE A 72 9.32 -18.07 -10.44
CA PHE A 72 9.95 -18.34 -9.14
C PHE A 72 11.43 -17.89 -9.07
N LYS A 73 12.15 -17.94 -10.19
CA LYS A 73 13.54 -17.47 -10.29
C LYS A 73 13.71 -15.96 -10.02
N VAL A 74 12.68 -15.16 -10.27
CA VAL A 74 12.66 -13.72 -10.00
C VAL A 74 11.95 -13.43 -8.68
N ALA A 75 10.84 -14.14 -8.40
CA ALA A 75 10.05 -13.94 -7.19
C ALA A 75 10.83 -14.20 -5.91
N VAL A 76 11.65 -15.27 -5.86
CA VAL A 76 12.41 -15.63 -4.65
C VAL A 76 13.45 -14.55 -4.28
N PRO A 77 14.35 -14.11 -5.19
CA PRO A 77 15.24 -12.98 -4.91
C PRO A 77 14.48 -11.73 -4.48
N MET A 78 13.37 -11.42 -5.15
CA MET A 78 12.60 -10.21 -4.88
C MET A 78 11.96 -10.22 -3.49
N ILE A 79 11.48 -11.37 -3.01
CA ILE A 79 10.99 -11.55 -1.64
C ILE A 79 12.15 -11.41 -0.65
N VAL A 80 13.29 -12.07 -0.87
CA VAL A 80 14.44 -12.03 0.04
C VAL A 80 14.98 -10.60 0.19
N PHE A 81 15.30 -9.95 -0.92
CA PHE A 81 15.81 -8.57 -0.91
C PHE A 81 14.74 -7.60 -0.39
N GLY A 82 13.48 -7.77 -0.81
CA GLY A 82 12.37 -6.93 -0.36
C GLY A 82 12.12 -7.00 1.14
N SER A 83 12.15 -8.20 1.73
CA SER A 83 11.99 -8.38 3.18
C SER A 83 13.13 -7.73 3.96
N ILE A 84 14.38 -7.93 3.53
CA ILE A 84 15.56 -7.33 4.19
C ILE A 84 15.50 -5.80 4.10
N MET A 85 15.26 -5.25 2.90
CA MET A 85 15.17 -3.81 2.69
C MET A 85 13.98 -3.18 3.41
N SER A 86 12.84 -3.87 3.52
CA SER A 86 11.67 -3.39 4.25
C SER A 86 11.94 -3.25 5.75
N VAL A 87 12.61 -4.24 6.37
CA VAL A 87 12.98 -4.18 7.79
C VAL A 87 14.03 -3.07 8.03
N LEU A 88 15.04 -2.97 7.17
CA LEU A 88 16.03 -1.89 7.22
C LEU A 88 15.37 -0.52 7.08
N GLY A 89 14.46 -0.35 6.11
CA GLY A 89 13.71 0.88 5.92
C GLY A 89 12.86 1.26 7.13
N ALA A 90 12.17 0.30 7.73
CA ALA A 90 11.36 0.52 8.94
C ALA A 90 12.20 0.95 10.14
N ARG A 91 13.42 0.41 10.30
CA ARG A 91 14.35 0.82 11.37
C ARG A 91 14.94 2.19 11.10
N THR A 92 15.36 2.47 9.87
CA THR A 92 15.92 3.78 9.50
C THR A 92 14.87 4.89 9.63
N ASN A 93 13.59 4.60 9.35
CA ASN A 93 12.49 5.56 9.49
C ASN A 93 12.34 6.14 10.91
N GLN A 94 12.81 5.43 11.95
CA GLN A 94 12.77 5.95 13.32
C GLN A 94 13.88 6.98 13.61
N TYR A 95 14.95 6.99 12.83
CA TYR A 95 16.09 7.89 13.00
C TYR A 95 16.06 9.10 12.05
N VAL A 96 15.17 9.10 11.06
CA VAL A 96 15.05 10.20 10.09
C VAL A 96 14.10 11.28 10.61
N PRO A 97 14.51 12.56 10.63
CA PRO A 97 13.63 13.66 11.01
C PRO A 97 12.40 13.74 10.09
N ILE A 98 11.20 13.87 10.68
CA ILE A 98 9.91 14.00 9.98
C ILE A 98 9.93 15.07 8.85
N PRO A 99 10.61 16.23 9.00
CA PRO A 99 10.68 17.23 7.93
C PRO A 99 11.41 16.72 6.67
N LEU A 100 12.49 15.94 6.86
CA LEU A 100 13.27 15.35 5.78
C LEU A 100 12.48 14.27 5.04
N LEU A 101 11.77 13.43 5.80
CA LEU A 101 10.94 12.37 5.22
C LEU A 101 9.80 12.93 4.36
N LYS A 102 9.15 14.01 4.81
CA LYS A 102 8.13 14.71 4.02
C LYS A 102 8.70 15.25 2.71
N TRP A 103 9.91 15.80 2.73
CA TRP A 103 10.56 16.32 1.53
C TRP A 103 10.89 15.20 0.52
N PHE A 104 11.41 14.07 1.00
CA PHE A 104 11.61 12.88 0.16
C PHE A 104 10.30 12.38 -0.45
N PHE A 105 9.22 12.38 0.33
CA PHE A 105 7.91 11.96 -0.14
C PHE A 105 7.35 12.88 -1.23
N VAL A 106 7.45 14.20 -1.05
CA VAL A 106 7.04 15.19 -2.07
C VAL A 106 7.90 15.07 -3.33
N ALA A 107 9.22 14.92 -3.19
CA ALA A 107 10.12 14.73 -4.33
C ALA A 107 9.80 13.42 -5.09
N PHE A 108 9.51 12.34 -4.37
CA PHE A 108 9.09 11.08 -4.96
C PHE A 108 7.74 11.20 -5.69
N LEU A 109 6.75 11.89 -5.11
CA LEU A 109 5.46 12.12 -5.75
C LEU A 109 5.58 12.98 -7.00
N LEU A 110 6.40 14.03 -6.98
CA LEU A 110 6.68 14.85 -8.16
C LEU A 110 7.35 14.02 -9.26
N PHE A 111 8.32 13.16 -8.90
CA PHE A 111 8.97 12.27 -9.85
C PHE A 111 8.01 11.21 -10.42
N ALA A 112 7.18 10.60 -9.59
CA ALA A 112 6.18 9.61 -9.99
C ALA A 112 5.11 10.23 -10.91
N SER A 113 4.65 11.43 -10.58
CA SER A 113 3.71 12.19 -11.41
C SER A 113 4.32 12.65 -12.73
N ALA A 114 5.63 12.91 -12.78
CA ALA A 114 6.32 13.31 -14.02
C ALA A 114 6.56 12.15 -14.99
N ARG A 115 6.34 10.90 -14.55
CA ARG A 115 6.46 9.68 -15.39
C ARG A 115 5.13 9.02 -15.73
N ILE A 116 4.00 9.65 -15.38
CA ILE A 116 2.67 9.38 -15.95
C ILE A 116 2.51 10.31 -17.16
#